data_AF-A0A840C265-F1
#
_entry.id   AF-A0A840C265-F1
#
_cell.length_a   1.000
_cell.length_b   1.000
_cell.length_c   1.000
_cell.angle_alpha   90.00
_cell.angle_beta   90.00
_cell.angle_gamma   90.00
#
_symmetry.space_group_name_H-M   'P 1'
#
loop_
_entity.id
_entity.type
_entity.pdbx_description
1 polymer ?
#
loop_
_entity_poly.entity_id
_entity_poly.type
_entity_poly.pdbx_seq_one_letter_code
_entity_poly.pdbx_strand_id
1 'polypeptide(L)'
;MPYLQPYEPDYSFFGFQNANPQSPLPGDRLDAQLEDVAFSLEQVIAFLQGFTTAEGKLAPGSVGPDQLAPSISLSFEPPAPWQPNTTYTTRSTVFYANDFYIAKKDHVSGAVFDPSNWNLLADFSQILVGAEAAKVAAEAAAVSAAGSASAAGGSATAAATAASNAGNSATAAAASESAAATSETNAAASAATASDAAAVAQTAAVQASDAATAAATSAVVAEQWAEAAQEGALPDGSVTTAKLALGAVDSDRLADGSVTTAKLAMESVDSDRLGNGSVTASKLALGAVGNGQLADMAEGTIKARAAGGDSGPPQDLSVSDVLNMIGTTHGDLIFRGEHGWERLAPGGVGQVLATFGEGGNPAWIDPPSGGGKLDGVGNIDVITGGTTLLRPQSDDQFLRIRALEGFGGFPYTHNFDLETGVAEEGDFFFIHLTLNSGEDTATVNFRNGTGGAVLWGVTYSGSIARYSLCVVYDGAAWRVAWVIQSLA
;
A
#
# COMPACT_ATOMS: atom_id res chain seq x y z
N MET A 1 6.42 -5.53 34.44
CA MET A 1 5.43 -6.58 34.13
C MET A 1 5.00 -6.36 32.69
N PRO A 2 5.11 -7.37 31.81
CA PRO A 2 4.63 -7.22 30.44
C PRO A 2 3.12 -6.94 30.46
N TYR A 3 2.68 -5.98 29.66
CA TYR A 3 1.28 -5.61 29.55
C TYR A 3 0.58 -6.70 28.75
N LEU A 4 -0.44 -7.34 29.31
CA LEU A 4 -1.27 -8.29 28.57
C LEU A 4 -1.98 -7.53 27.45
N GLN A 5 -1.82 -7.98 26.20
CA GLN A 5 -2.61 -7.46 25.09
C GLN A 5 -3.99 -8.15 25.09
N PRO A 6 -5.09 -7.43 25.38
CA PRO A 6 -6.42 -8.01 25.28
C PRO A 6 -6.71 -8.32 23.80
N TYR A 7 -7.37 -9.45 23.57
CA TYR A 7 -7.88 -9.77 22.24
C TYR A 7 -8.97 -8.76 21.86
N GLU A 8 -8.77 -8.09 20.73
CA GLU A 8 -9.73 -7.15 20.14
C GLU A 8 -10.16 -7.69 18.76
N PRO A 9 -11.46 -7.92 18.51
CA PRO A 9 -11.92 -8.50 17.26
C PRO A 9 -11.86 -7.47 16.12
N ASP A 10 -10.92 -7.65 15.20
CA ASP A 10 -10.71 -6.76 14.04
C ASP A 10 -11.66 -7.01 12.85
N TYR A 11 -12.45 -8.09 12.88
CA TYR A 11 -13.36 -8.45 11.79
C TYR A 11 -14.73 -8.95 12.28
N SER A 12 -15.80 -8.45 11.65
CA SER A 12 -17.18 -8.88 11.92
C SER A 12 -17.66 -9.84 10.84
N PHE A 13 -17.60 -11.15 11.11
CA PHE A 13 -18.18 -12.17 10.23
C PHE A 13 -19.69 -12.01 10.06
N PHE A 14 -20.38 -11.54 11.11
CA PHE A 14 -21.81 -11.25 11.04
C PHE A 14 -22.12 -10.13 10.04
N GLY A 15 -21.34 -9.04 10.07
CA GLY A 15 -21.46 -7.95 9.11
C GLY A 15 -21.19 -8.41 7.67
N PHE A 16 -20.16 -9.24 7.48
CA PHE A 16 -19.84 -9.82 6.18
C PHE A 16 -20.95 -10.73 5.64
N GLN A 17 -21.51 -11.62 6.47
CA GLN A 17 -22.58 -12.54 6.09
C GLN A 17 -23.89 -11.80 5.75
N ASN A 18 -24.20 -10.72 6.47
CA ASN A 18 -25.33 -9.85 6.15
C ASN A 18 -25.16 -9.13 4.82
N ALA A 19 -23.95 -8.69 4.49
CA ALA A 19 -23.65 -8.05 3.21
C ALA A 19 -23.54 -9.05 2.05
N ASN A 20 -23.16 -10.30 2.34
CA ASN A 20 -22.91 -11.34 1.32
C ASN A 20 -23.58 -12.69 1.72
N PRO A 21 -24.91 -12.82 1.59
CA PRO A 21 -25.66 -13.97 2.11
C PRO A 21 -25.38 -15.30 1.40
N GLN A 22 -24.77 -15.26 0.21
CA GLN A 22 -24.50 -16.43 -0.63
C GLN A 22 -23.00 -16.76 -0.72
N SER A 23 -22.15 -15.93 -0.11
CA SER A 23 -20.71 -16.13 -0.12
C SER A 23 -20.28 -16.90 1.13
N PRO A 24 -19.36 -17.87 1.01
CA PRO A 24 -18.74 -18.49 2.17
C PRO A 24 -17.96 -17.44 2.98
N LEU A 25 -17.78 -17.70 4.27
CA LEU A 25 -16.96 -16.84 5.13
C LEU A 25 -15.52 -16.80 4.61
N PRO A 26 -14.82 -15.65 4.69
CA PRO A 26 -13.45 -15.55 4.21
C PRO A 26 -12.52 -16.37 5.12
N GLY A 27 -11.93 -17.44 4.57
CA GLY A 27 -11.03 -18.34 5.30
C GLY A 27 -9.83 -17.63 5.89
N ASP A 28 -9.14 -16.82 5.08
CA ASP A 28 -7.94 -16.08 5.50
C ASP A 28 -8.19 -15.15 6.70
N ARG A 29 -9.42 -14.60 6.82
CA ARG A 29 -9.81 -13.75 7.95
C ARG A 29 -10.16 -14.57 9.19
N LEU A 30 -10.72 -15.76 9.02
CA LEU A 30 -10.96 -16.70 10.10
C LEU A 30 -9.64 -17.21 10.68
N ASP A 31 -8.70 -17.57 9.83
CA ASP A 31 -7.38 -18.04 10.25
C ASP A 31 -6.61 -16.94 10.98
N ALA A 32 -6.58 -15.71 10.46
CA ALA A 32 -5.98 -14.57 11.14
C ALA A 32 -6.60 -14.31 12.53
N GLN A 33 -7.93 -14.39 12.64
CA GLN A 33 -8.60 -14.16 13.91
C GLN A 33 -8.35 -15.29 14.93
N LEU A 34 -8.20 -16.53 14.47
CA LEU A 34 -7.81 -17.65 15.34
C LEU A 34 -6.36 -17.53 15.81
N GLU A 35 -5.46 -17.03 14.95
CA GLU A 35 -4.06 -16.73 15.29
C GLU A 35 -3.96 -15.67 16.39
N ASP A 36 -4.74 -14.58 16.29
CA ASP A 36 -4.78 -13.51 17.29
C ASP A 36 -5.32 -14.00 18.65
N VAL A 37 -6.35 -14.84 18.64
CA VAL A 37 -6.87 -15.48 19.86
C VAL A 37 -5.80 -16.38 20.48
N ALA A 38 -5.13 -17.22 19.68
CA ALA A 38 -4.07 -18.10 20.14
C ALA A 38 -2.92 -17.31 20.78
N PHE A 39 -2.49 -16.23 20.15
CA PHE A 39 -1.44 -15.35 20.67
C PHE A 39 -1.83 -14.72 22.03
N SER A 40 -3.05 -14.23 22.16
CA SER A 40 -3.54 -13.68 23.44
C SER A 40 -3.56 -14.75 24.56
N LEU A 41 -3.94 -15.98 24.23
CA LEU A 41 -3.96 -17.11 25.17
C LEU A 41 -2.55 -17.53 25.56
N GLU A 42 -1.61 -17.57 24.62
CA GLU A 42 -0.20 -17.87 24.91
C GLU A 42 0.41 -16.82 25.83
N GLN A 43 0.10 -15.53 25.65
CA GLN A 43 0.53 -14.48 26.57
C GLN A 43 -0.06 -14.65 27.97
N VAL A 44 -1.34 -14.99 28.08
CA VAL A 44 -1.98 -15.28 29.38
C VAL A 44 -1.33 -16.50 30.04
N ILE A 45 -1.06 -17.56 29.29
CA ILE A 45 -0.39 -18.76 29.79
C ILE A 45 1.03 -18.42 30.26
N ALA A 46 1.81 -17.67 29.49
CA ALA A 46 3.16 -17.25 29.86
C ALA A 46 3.14 -16.36 31.12
N PHE A 47 2.16 -15.46 31.23
CA PHE A 47 1.95 -14.66 32.43
C PHE A 47 1.65 -15.53 33.66
N LEU A 48 0.73 -16.49 33.53
CA LEU A 48 0.39 -17.43 34.60
C LEU A 48 1.56 -18.34 34.99
N GLN A 49 2.34 -18.80 34.01
CA GLN A 49 3.56 -19.57 34.24
C GLN A 49 4.60 -18.79 35.05
N GLY A 50 4.65 -17.46 34.89
CA GLY A 50 5.49 -16.59 35.72
C GLY A 50 5.17 -16.64 37.22
N PHE A 51 3.95 -17.02 37.59
CA PHE A 51 3.55 -17.20 38.99
C PHE A 51 3.79 -18.62 39.52
N THR A 52 4.26 -19.55 38.70
CA THR A 52 4.47 -20.95 39.06
C THR A 52 5.91 -21.41 38.85
N THR A 53 6.45 -22.18 39.79
CA THR A 53 7.70 -22.92 39.64
C THR A 53 7.53 -24.10 38.67
N ALA A 54 8.64 -24.67 38.17
CA ALA A 54 8.64 -25.84 37.28
C ALA A 54 7.94 -27.09 37.88
N GLU A 55 7.67 -27.09 39.19
CA GLU A 55 6.94 -28.15 39.91
C GLU A 55 5.42 -27.90 40.01
N GLY A 56 4.90 -26.84 39.39
CA GLY A 56 3.47 -26.48 39.45
C GLY A 56 3.01 -25.82 40.75
N LYS A 57 3.95 -25.43 41.63
CA LYS A 57 3.67 -24.65 42.85
C LYS A 57 3.84 -23.16 42.59
N LEU A 58 3.13 -22.29 43.33
CA LEU A 58 3.33 -20.85 43.25
C LEU A 58 4.81 -20.47 43.50
N ALA A 59 5.34 -19.55 42.70
CA ALA A 59 6.69 -19.03 42.85
C ALA A 59 6.85 -18.29 44.21
N PRO A 60 8.01 -18.42 44.87
CA PRO A 60 8.28 -17.68 46.11
C PRO A 60 8.13 -16.17 45.88
N GLY A 61 7.33 -15.50 46.72
CA GLY A 61 7.05 -14.06 46.58
C GLY A 61 5.81 -13.69 45.74
N SER A 62 5.11 -14.66 45.13
CA SER A 62 3.86 -14.41 44.38
C SER A 62 2.67 -13.96 45.26
N VAL A 63 2.73 -14.16 46.57
CA VAL A 63 1.72 -13.69 47.53
C VAL A 63 2.38 -12.69 48.48
N GLY A 64 1.99 -11.42 48.36
CA GLY A 64 2.40 -10.37 49.30
C GLY A 64 1.56 -10.40 50.60
N PRO A 65 2.04 -9.78 51.70
CA PRO A 65 1.30 -9.70 52.97
C PRO A 65 -0.09 -9.05 52.83
N ASP A 66 -0.27 -8.14 51.87
CA ASP A 66 -1.56 -7.49 51.57
C ASP A 66 -2.57 -8.39 50.84
N GLN A 67 -2.12 -9.55 50.32
CA GLN A 67 -2.95 -10.54 49.64
C GLN A 67 -3.44 -11.64 50.60
N LEU A 68 -3.02 -11.59 51.86
CA LEU A 68 -3.54 -12.47 52.91
C LEU A 68 -4.90 -11.95 53.37
N ALA A 69 -5.89 -12.85 53.46
CA ALA A 69 -7.19 -12.50 54.00
C ALA A 69 -7.02 -11.94 55.43
N PRO A 70 -7.74 -10.88 55.84
CA PRO A 70 -7.67 -10.32 57.19
C PRO A 70 -7.97 -11.34 58.31
N SER A 71 -8.56 -12.48 57.96
CA SER A 71 -8.86 -13.61 58.84
C SER A 71 -7.69 -14.56 59.10
N ILE A 72 -6.55 -14.40 58.41
CA ILE A 72 -5.30 -15.08 58.76
C ILE A 72 -4.72 -14.39 60.00
N SER A 73 -5.30 -14.71 61.15
CA SER A 73 -4.72 -14.40 62.44
C SER A 73 -3.51 -15.31 62.64
N LEU A 74 -2.31 -14.72 62.56
CA LEU A 74 -1.13 -15.33 63.13
C LEU A 74 -1.42 -15.48 64.62
N SER A 75 -1.85 -16.67 65.04
CA SER A 75 -2.38 -16.99 66.36
C SER A 75 -1.29 -16.96 67.43
N PHE A 76 -0.66 -15.81 67.60
CA PHE A 76 0.28 -15.49 68.66
C PHE A 76 -0.05 -14.09 69.21
N GLU A 77 0.09 -13.93 70.52
CA GLU A 77 -0.10 -12.66 71.24
C GLU A 77 0.89 -11.60 70.69
N PRO A 78 0.57 -10.29 70.68
CA PRO A 78 1.57 -9.28 70.36
C PRO A 78 2.83 -9.45 71.25
N PRO A 79 4.03 -9.45 70.64
CA PRO A 79 5.26 -9.77 71.36
C PRO A 79 5.62 -8.72 72.42
N ALA A 80 5.96 -9.20 73.61
CA ALA A 80 6.42 -8.38 74.74
C ALA A 80 7.93 -8.56 74.98
N PRO A 81 8.64 -7.62 75.64
CA PRO A 81 10.02 -7.87 76.05
C PRO A 81 10.08 -9.04 77.04
N TRP A 82 11.08 -9.92 76.90
CA TRP A 82 11.29 -11.03 77.83
C TRP A 82 11.55 -10.50 79.26
N GLN A 83 10.92 -11.12 80.25
CA GLN A 83 11.02 -10.76 81.66
C GLN A 83 11.46 -12.01 82.46
N PRO A 84 12.41 -11.89 83.39
CA PRO A 84 12.78 -13.00 84.26
C PRO A 84 11.63 -13.37 85.22
N ASN A 85 11.59 -14.63 85.67
CA ASN A 85 10.58 -15.16 86.62
C ASN A 85 9.11 -14.99 86.20
N THR A 86 8.82 -14.96 84.89
CA THR A 86 7.47 -14.83 84.33
C THR A 86 6.98 -16.17 83.78
N THR A 87 5.68 -16.45 83.91
CA THR A 87 5.04 -17.65 83.35
C THR A 87 4.66 -17.41 81.90
N TYR A 88 5.17 -18.24 80.99
CA TYR A 88 4.86 -18.21 79.57
C TYR A 88 4.14 -19.51 79.17
N THR A 89 3.02 -19.37 78.45
CA THR A 89 2.29 -20.51 77.86
C THR A 89 2.82 -20.81 76.46
N THR A 90 2.53 -22.01 75.97
CA THR A 90 2.89 -22.46 74.62
C THR A 90 2.34 -21.46 73.61
N ARG A 91 3.20 -21.03 72.67
CA ARG A 91 2.94 -19.94 71.70
C ARG A 91 3.02 -18.49 72.24
N SER A 92 3.39 -18.28 73.49
CA SER A 92 3.76 -16.94 73.98
C SER A 92 4.96 -16.40 73.20
N THR A 93 4.94 -15.11 72.92
CA THR A 93 5.86 -14.42 72.01
C THR A 93 6.66 -13.36 72.76
N VAL A 94 7.98 -13.40 72.62
CA VAL A 94 8.87 -12.46 73.32
C VAL A 94 9.99 -11.93 72.44
N PHE A 95 10.45 -10.73 72.75
CA PHE A 95 11.71 -10.17 72.25
C PHE A 95 12.82 -10.32 73.30
N TYR A 96 13.97 -10.85 72.89
CA TYR A 96 15.18 -10.93 73.69
C TYR A 96 16.42 -10.74 72.81
N ALA A 97 17.35 -9.86 73.22
CA ALA A 97 18.63 -9.63 72.54
C ALA A 97 18.52 -9.48 71.01
N ASN A 98 17.49 -8.76 70.54
CA ASN A 98 17.19 -8.46 69.13
C ASN A 98 16.57 -9.58 68.30
N ASP A 99 16.24 -10.69 68.93
CA ASP A 99 15.56 -11.80 68.27
C ASP A 99 14.12 -11.93 68.73
N PHE A 100 13.29 -12.44 67.83
CA PHE A 100 11.89 -12.75 68.12
C PHE A 100 11.71 -14.25 68.34
N TYR A 101 11.18 -14.59 69.51
CA TYR A 101 11.04 -15.97 69.97
C TYR A 101 9.59 -16.34 70.26
N ILE A 102 9.26 -17.63 70.11
CA ILE A 102 8.00 -18.24 70.54
C ILE A 102 8.24 -19.41 71.49
N ALA A 103 7.47 -19.48 72.57
CA ALA A 103 7.61 -20.50 73.60
C ALA A 103 7.26 -21.90 73.04
N LYS A 104 8.18 -22.85 73.18
CA LYS A 104 8.02 -24.26 72.75
C LYS A 104 7.02 -25.03 73.60
N LYS A 105 6.91 -24.67 74.89
CA LYS A 105 6.08 -25.32 75.91
C LYS A 105 5.76 -24.32 77.02
N ASP A 106 4.78 -24.67 77.84
CA ASP A 106 4.48 -23.97 79.08
C ASP A 106 5.69 -24.06 80.02
N HIS A 107 6.21 -22.93 80.46
CA HIS A 107 7.33 -22.87 81.39
C HIS A 107 7.34 -21.54 82.18
N VAL A 108 8.07 -21.53 83.29
CA VAL A 108 8.40 -20.30 84.02
C VAL A 108 9.84 -19.94 83.69
N SER A 109 10.09 -18.73 83.21
CA SER A 109 11.44 -18.28 82.84
C SER A 109 12.34 -18.16 84.09
N GLY A 110 13.59 -18.61 84.02
CA GLY A 110 14.58 -18.41 85.09
C GLY A 110 15.14 -16.99 85.17
N ALA A 111 16.20 -16.81 85.96
CA ALA A 111 16.93 -15.53 86.05
C ALA A 111 17.72 -15.18 84.78
N VAL A 112 17.96 -16.17 83.91
CA VAL A 112 18.68 -16.04 82.64
C VAL A 112 17.81 -16.64 81.55
N PHE A 113 17.89 -16.08 80.34
CA PHE A 113 17.22 -16.60 79.16
C PHE A 113 17.76 -18.00 78.81
N ASP A 114 16.88 -18.99 78.70
CA ASP A 114 17.22 -20.37 78.36
C ASP A 114 16.68 -20.71 76.96
N PRO A 115 17.53 -20.73 75.91
CA PRO A 115 17.13 -20.99 74.52
C PRO A 115 16.44 -22.35 74.30
N SER A 116 16.61 -23.32 75.20
CA SER A 116 16.00 -24.64 75.05
C SER A 116 14.47 -24.59 75.09
N ASN A 117 13.89 -23.59 75.76
CA ASN A 117 12.44 -23.39 75.90
C ASN A 117 11.81 -22.53 74.79
N TRP A 118 12.60 -22.00 73.85
CA TRP A 118 12.16 -21.04 72.83
C TRP A 118 12.52 -21.49 71.40
N ASN A 119 11.63 -21.24 70.44
CA ASN A 119 11.90 -21.34 69.00
C ASN A 119 12.17 -19.94 68.46
N LEU A 120 13.26 -19.76 67.72
CA LEU A 120 13.55 -18.53 67.00
C LEU A 120 12.57 -18.39 65.83
N LEU A 121 11.85 -17.28 65.76
CA LEU A 121 10.94 -16.94 64.67
C LEU A 121 11.58 -15.97 63.67
N ALA A 122 12.37 -15.01 64.17
CA ALA A 122 13.09 -14.06 63.32
C ALA A 122 14.32 -13.51 64.05
N ASP A 123 15.41 -13.36 63.29
CA ASP A 123 16.67 -12.74 63.72
C ASP A 123 16.71 -11.30 63.17
N PHE A 124 16.79 -10.31 64.06
CA PHE A 124 16.90 -8.89 63.67
C PHE A 124 18.30 -8.31 63.90
N SER A 125 19.31 -9.15 64.15
CA SER A 125 20.72 -8.77 64.32
C SER A 125 21.27 -7.98 63.12
N GLN A 126 20.79 -8.30 61.91
CA GLN A 126 21.26 -7.69 60.65
C GLN A 126 20.67 -6.29 60.39
N ILE A 127 19.59 -5.88 61.07
CA ILE A 127 18.91 -4.59 60.82
C ILE A 127 19.60 -3.40 61.52
N LEU A 128 20.46 -3.65 62.51
CA LEU A 128 21.16 -2.60 63.27
C LEU A 128 22.59 -2.29 62.82
N VAL A 129 23.05 -2.90 61.71
CA VAL A 129 24.46 -2.80 61.25
C VAL A 129 24.84 -1.39 60.77
N GLY A 130 23.88 -0.48 60.58
CA GLY A 130 24.17 0.88 60.09
C GLY A 130 24.75 1.88 61.09
N ALA A 131 24.62 1.68 62.41
CA ALA A 131 24.92 2.76 63.37
C ALA A 131 25.79 2.41 64.58
N GLU A 132 25.79 1.16 65.08
CA GLU A 132 26.48 0.83 66.35
C GLU A 132 27.74 -0.06 66.19
N ALA A 133 28.00 -0.60 64.99
CA ALA A 133 29.14 -1.49 64.73
C ALA A 133 30.51 -0.77 64.72
N ALA A 134 30.54 0.53 64.41
CA ALA A 134 31.79 1.31 64.37
C ALA A 134 32.34 1.67 65.77
N LYS A 135 31.49 1.65 66.81
CA LYS A 135 31.88 2.05 68.18
C LYS A 135 32.47 0.90 68.99
N VAL A 136 31.96 -0.31 68.78
CA VAL A 136 32.43 -1.53 69.49
C VAL A 136 33.77 -2.04 68.95
N ALA A 137 34.09 -1.80 67.67
CA ALA A 137 35.38 -2.17 67.09
C ALA A 137 36.57 -1.33 67.62
N ALA A 138 36.32 -0.09 68.04
CA ALA A 138 37.36 0.78 68.61
C ALA A 138 37.70 0.44 70.07
N GLU A 139 36.76 -0.11 70.84
CA GLU A 139 36.95 -0.40 72.27
C GLU A 139 37.56 -1.80 72.51
N ALA A 140 37.34 -2.76 71.61
CA ALA A 140 37.97 -4.09 71.65
C ALA A 140 39.48 -4.06 71.32
N ALA A 141 39.95 -3.10 70.51
CA ALA A 141 41.37 -2.95 70.18
C ALA A 141 42.21 -2.36 71.34
N ALA A 142 41.58 -1.65 72.29
CA ALA A 142 42.26 -1.12 73.47
C ALA A 142 42.45 -2.19 74.58
N VAL A 143 41.58 -3.20 74.64
CA VAL A 143 41.62 -4.26 75.68
C VAL A 143 42.65 -5.35 75.35
N SER A 144 42.94 -5.62 74.07
CA SER A 144 43.97 -6.60 73.67
C SER A 144 45.40 -6.11 73.88
N ALA A 145 45.64 -4.79 73.94
CA ALA A 145 46.95 -4.21 74.25
C ALA A 145 47.31 -4.26 75.74
N ALA A 146 46.32 -4.40 76.64
CA ALA A 146 46.54 -4.48 78.10
C ALA A 146 46.80 -5.92 78.59
N GLY A 147 46.32 -6.94 77.87
CA GLY A 147 46.48 -8.35 78.24
C GLY A 147 47.89 -8.93 78.00
N SER A 148 48.67 -8.33 77.09
CA SER A 148 50.00 -8.83 76.73
C SER A 148 51.12 -8.40 77.68
N ALA A 149 50.84 -7.53 78.66
CA ALA A 149 51.82 -7.02 79.62
C ALA A 149 51.83 -7.79 80.96
N SER A 150 50.82 -8.60 81.28
CA SER A 150 50.75 -9.36 82.55
C SER A 150 51.30 -10.80 82.45
N ALA A 151 51.47 -11.34 81.23
CA ALA A 151 52.02 -12.68 81.01
C ALA A 151 53.57 -12.75 81.09
N ALA A 152 54.26 -11.60 81.11
CA ALA A 152 55.73 -11.54 81.24
C ALA A 152 56.23 -11.49 82.70
N GLY A 153 55.34 -11.31 83.69
CA GLY A 153 55.71 -11.21 85.12
C GLY A 153 55.73 -12.54 85.89
N GLY A 154 55.02 -13.57 85.40
CA GLY A 154 54.92 -14.86 86.09
C GLY A 154 56.12 -15.80 85.90
N SER A 155 56.93 -15.56 84.86
CA SER A 155 58.05 -16.42 84.48
C SER A 155 59.33 -16.16 85.31
N ALA A 156 59.46 -14.99 85.94
CA ALA A 156 60.65 -14.63 86.72
C ALA A 156 60.66 -15.18 88.17
N THR A 157 59.50 -15.62 88.70
CA THR A 157 59.36 -16.09 90.09
C THR A 157 59.51 -17.61 90.23
N ALA A 158 59.36 -18.36 89.13
CA ALA A 158 59.57 -19.81 89.12
C ALA A 158 61.06 -20.21 89.03
N ALA A 159 61.90 -19.34 88.44
CA ALA A 159 63.33 -19.58 88.28
C ALA A 159 64.14 -19.39 89.59
N ALA A 160 63.68 -18.53 90.49
CA ALA A 160 64.35 -18.29 91.78
C ALA A 160 64.14 -19.43 92.79
N THR A 161 63.00 -20.13 92.72
CA THR A 161 62.65 -21.25 93.62
C THR A 161 63.33 -22.57 93.23
N ALA A 162 63.78 -22.68 91.97
CA ALA A 162 64.51 -23.86 91.49
C ALA A 162 65.97 -23.91 91.95
N ALA A 163 66.58 -22.76 92.26
CA ALA A 163 67.99 -22.67 92.67
C ALA A 163 68.22 -23.01 94.17
N SER A 164 67.21 -22.86 95.04
CA SER A 164 67.33 -23.14 96.47
C SER A 164 67.26 -24.62 96.84
N ASN A 165 66.77 -25.48 95.94
CA ASN A 165 66.47 -26.88 96.26
C ASN A 165 67.58 -27.88 95.87
N ALA A 166 68.74 -27.40 95.40
CA ALA A 166 69.91 -28.23 95.10
C ALA A 166 70.73 -28.64 96.35
N GLY A 167 70.19 -28.42 97.56
CA GLY A 167 70.94 -28.53 98.82
C GLY A 167 70.90 -29.88 99.53
N ASN A 168 69.88 -30.73 99.38
CA ASN A 168 69.80 -31.97 100.18
C ASN A 168 69.31 -33.16 99.35
N SER A 169 70.28 -33.90 98.82
CA SER A 169 70.15 -35.29 98.40
C SER A 169 70.22 -36.18 99.63
N ALA A 170 69.16 -36.96 99.89
CA ALA A 170 69.24 -38.37 100.28
C ALA A 170 67.83 -38.92 100.55
N THR A 171 67.28 -39.65 99.58
CA THR A 171 66.49 -40.92 99.67
C THR A 171 65.83 -41.09 98.29
N ALA A 172 66.58 -41.55 97.29
CA ALA A 172 66.63 -42.96 96.87
C ALA A 172 65.33 -43.47 96.18
N ALA A 173 65.46 -43.71 94.87
CA ALA A 173 65.03 -44.93 94.19
C ALA A 173 63.55 -45.19 93.83
N ALA A 174 62.64 -44.22 93.92
CA ALA A 174 61.28 -44.36 93.34
C ALA A 174 60.96 -43.38 92.18
N ALA A 175 61.91 -42.52 91.80
CA ALA A 175 61.67 -41.43 90.84
C ALA A 175 62.11 -41.73 89.39
N SER A 176 62.73 -42.87 89.11
CA SER A 176 63.29 -43.18 87.78
C SER A 176 62.28 -43.80 86.79
N GLU A 177 61.16 -44.37 87.25
CA GLU A 177 60.13 -44.94 86.35
C GLU A 177 59.07 -43.89 85.94
N SER A 178 58.76 -42.92 86.82
CA SER A 178 57.83 -41.82 86.54
C SER A 178 58.43 -40.74 85.62
N ALA A 179 59.74 -40.47 85.72
CA ALA A 179 60.43 -39.52 84.85
C ALA A 179 60.62 -40.04 83.41
N ALA A 180 60.88 -41.35 83.25
CA ALA A 180 60.95 -42.00 81.94
C ALA A 180 59.57 -41.99 81.23
N ALA A 181 58.51 -42.36 81.94
CA ALA A 181 57.14 -42.34 81.41
C ALA A 181 56.69 -40.92 81.01
N THR A 182 57.07 -39.89 81.78
CA THR A 182 56.74 -38.49 81.45
C THR A 182 57.53 -38.01 80.22
N SER A 183 58.77 -38.47 80.03
CA SER A 183 59.58 -38.13 78.85
C SER A 183 59.10 -38.81 77.56
N GLU A 184 58.62 -40.06 77.63
CA GLU A 184 58.00 -40.76 76.50
C GLU A 184 56.65 -40.13 76.12
N THR A 185 55.86 -39.71 77.11
CA THR A 185 54.57 -39.02 76.89
C THR A 185 54.77 -37.64 76.25
N ASN A 186 55.80 -36.89 76.67
CA ASN A 186 56.14 -35.59 76.09
C ASN A 186 56.76 -35.72 74.69
N ALA A 187 57.56 -36.74 74.44
CA ALA A 187 58.07 -37.06 73.11
C ALA A 187 56.93 -37.43 72.14
N ALA A 188 55.98 -38.26 72.59
CA ALA A 188 54.78 -38.61 71.82
C ALA A 188 53.88 -37.39 71.55
N ALA A 189 53.68 -36.50 72.52
CA ALA A 189 52.93 -35.26 72.34
C ALA A 189 53.61 -34.30 71.35
N SER A 190 54.94 -34.20 71.39
CA SER A 190 55.72 -33.41 70.43
C SER A 190 55.73 -34.00 69.01
N ALA A 191 55.66 -35.33 68.89
CA ALA A 191 55.52 -36.01 67.60
C ALA A 191 54.10 -35.87 67.03
N ALA A 192 53.06 -35.93 67.87
CA ALA A 192 51.67 -35.71 67.47
C ALA A 192 51.45 -34.27 66.98
N THR A 193 51.99 -33.27 67.69
CA THR A 193 51.91 -31.86 67.27
C THR A 193 52.70 -31.59 65.98
N ALA A 194 53.83 -32.27 65.74
CA ALA A 194 54.55 -32.20 64.46
C ALA A 194 53.77 -32.86 63.30
N SER A 195 53.09 -33.98 63.57
CA SER A 195 52.18 -34.65 62.63
C SER A 195 50.99 -33.77 62.26
N ASP A 196 50.34 -33.15 63.24
CA ASP A 196 49.20 -32.26 63.03
C ASP A 196 49.63 -30.99 62.27
N ALA A 197 50.81 -30.43 62.58
CA ALA A 197 51.37 -29.30 61.83
C ALA A 197 51.70 -29.68 60.37
N ALA A 198 52.20 -30.89 60.13
CA ALA A 198 52.43 -31.41 58.78
C ALA A 198 51.12 -31.63 58.00
N ALA A 199 50.07 -32.12 58.66
CA ALA A 199 48.75 -32.26 58.07
C ALA A 199 48.14 -30.90 57.71
N VAL A 200 48.24 -29.91 58.60
CA VAL A 200 47.79 -28.54 58.33
C VAL A 200 48.57 -27.91 57.17
N ALA A 201 49.88 -28.13 57.07
CA ALA A 201 50.70 -27.66 55.95
C ALA A 201 50.31 -28.33 54.62
N GLN A 202 50.00 -29.64 54.65
CA GLN A 202 49.50 -30.37 53.48
C GLN A 202 48.13 -29.84 53.03
N THR A 203 47.19 -29.59 53.95
CA THR A 203 45.87 -29.02 53.65
C THR A 203 45.98 -27.61 53.07
N ALA A 204 46.88 -26.77 53.61
CA ALA A 204 47.13 -25.43 53.10
C ALA A 204 47.72 -25.45 51.68
N ALA A 205 48.62 -26.40 51.37
CA ALA A 205 49.17 -26.58 50.04
C ALA A 205 48.12 -27.02 49.01
N VAL A 206 47.19 -27.90 49.40
CA VAL A 206 46.06 -28.31 48.55
C VAL A 206 45.12 -27.14 48.29
N GLN A 207 44.75 -26.36 49.33
CA GLN A 207 43.91 -25.17 49.19
C GLN A 207 44.54 -24.11 48.25
N ALA A 208 45.87 -23.91 48.31
CA ALA A 208 46.57 -23.00 47.42
C ALA A 208 46.57 -23.49 45.96
N SER A 209 46.72 -24.81 45.75
CA SER A 209 46.63 -25.45 44.43
C SER A 209 45.22 -25.34 43.83
N ASP A 210 44.18 -25.57 44.63
CA ASP A 210 42.79 -25.48 44.19
C ASP A 210 42.41 -24.03 43.86
N ALA A 211 42.86 -23.07 44.67
CA ALA A 211 42.67 -21.64 44.40
C ALA A 211 43.37 -21.18 43.10
N ALA A 212 44.59 -21.68 42.85
CA ALA A 212 45.31 -21.41 41.60
C ALA A 212 44.60 -22.02 40.38
N THR A 213 44.05 -23.23 40.52
CA THR A 213 43.30 -23.92 39.47
C THR A 213 41.98 -23.22 39.18
N ALA A 214 41.26 -22.77 40.22
CA ALA A 214 40.05 -21.97 40.08
C ALA A 214 40.32 -20.63 39.39
N ALA A 215 41.41 -19.94 39.75
CA ALA A 215 41.81 -18.69 39.09
C ALA A 215 42.16 -18.89 37.60
N ALA A 216 42.89 -19.95 37.27
CA ALA A 216 43.20 -20.30 35.88
C ALA A 216 41.93 -20.64 35.08
N THR A 217 41.00 -21.39 35.67
CA THR A 217 39.72 -21.74 35.03
C THR A 217 38.86 -20.50 34.78
N SER A 218 38.84 -19.57 35.74
CA SER A 218 38.13 -18.29 35.62
C SER A 218 38.70 -17.43 34.49
N ALA A 219 40.03 -17.41 34.33
CA ALA A 219 40.71 -16.66 33.27
C ALA A 219 40.40 -17.23 31.88
N VAL A 220 40.41 -18.55 31.72
CA VAL A 220 40.05 -19.22 30.45
C VAL A 220 38.60 -18.96 30.07
N VAL A 221 37.67 -19.01 31.03
CA VAL A 221 36.26 -18.68 30.78
C VAL A 221 36.09 -17.20 30.40
N ALA A 222 36.83 -16.29 31.04
CA ALA A 222 36.81 -14.87 30.69
C ALA A 222 37.33 -14.60 29.27
N GLU A 223 38.41 -15.26 28.85
CA GLU A 223 38.93 -15.19 27.48
C GLU A 223 37.93 -15.74 26.46
N GLN A 224 37.31 -16.89 26.76
CA GLN A 224 36.36 -17.54 25.86
C GLN A 224 35.09 -16.72 25.62
N TRP A 225 34.68 -15.90 26.59
CA TRP A 225 33.54 -14.98 26.45
C TRP A 225 33.94 -13.65 25.80
N ALA A 226 35.21 -13.25 25.93
CA ALA A 226 35.75 -12.07 25.25
C ALA A 226 35.88 -12.31 23.73
N GLU A 227 36.24 -13.51 23.31
CA GLU A 227 36.27 -13.89 21.89
C GLU A 227 34.86 -13.88 21.28
N ALA A 228 33.87 -14.44 21.99
CA ALA A 228 32.47 -14.46 21.55
C ALA A 228 31.81 -13.06 21.51
N ALA A 229 32.38 -12.06 22.19
CA ALA A 229 31.86 -10.71 22.26
C ALA A 229 32.37 -9.77 21.15
N GLN A 230 33.28 -10.21 20.27
CA GLN A 230 33.74 -9.39 19.15
C GLN A 230 32.76 -9.41 17.96
N GLU A 231 32.67 -8.27 17.26
CA GLU A 231 31.88 -8.09 16.05
C GLU A 231 32.37 -9.06 14.96
N GLY A 232 31.59 -10.13 14.70
CA GLY A 232 31.95 -11.20 13.77
C GLY A 232 32.35 -12.54 14.40
N ALA A 233 32.30 -12.67 15.74
CA ALA A 233 32.64 -13.91 16.45
C ALA A 233 31.58 -15.03 16.35
N LEU A 234 30.51 -14.79 15.59
CA LEU A 234 29.48 -15.79 15.36
C LEU A 234 29.95 -16.78 14.30
N PRO A 235 29.97 -18.10 14.58
CA PRO A 235 30.25 -19.10 13.57
C PRO A 235 29.29 -18.98 12.38
N ASP A 236 29.77 -19.29 11.18
CA ASP A 236 28.94 -19.28 9.97
C ASP A 236 27.68 -20.15 10.14
N GLY A 237 26.53 -19.57 9.77
CA GLY A 237 25.23 -20.23 9.89
C GLY A 237 24.70 -20.40 11.32
N SER A 238 25.41 -19.86 12.33
CA SER A 238 24.96 -19.94 13.72
C SER A 238 23.71 -19.11 14.01
N VAL A 239 23.43 -18.08 13.21
CA VAL A 239 22.17 -17.32 13.22
C VAL A 239 21.21 -17.94 12.21
N THR A 240 20.21 -18.67 12.73
CA THR A 240 19.10 -19.22 11.94
C THR A 240 17.87 -18.31 12.06
N THR A 241 16.88 -18.49 11.20
CA THR A 241 15.61 -17.73 11.25
C THR A 241 14.93 -17.84 12.61
N ALA A 242 14.95 -19.01 13.25
CA ALA A 242 14.38 -19.22 14.59
C ALA A 242 15.11 -18.47 15.73
N LYS A 243 16.34 -18.02 15.49
CA LYS A 243 17.12 -17.22 16.46
C LYS A 243 16.93 -15.71 16.29
N LEU A 244 16.26 -15.29 15.22
CA LEU A 244 15.91 -13.89 14.99
C LEU A 244 14.48 -13.66 15.50
N ALA A 245 14.36 -12.76 16.47
CA ALA A 245 13.04 -12.28 16.88
C ALA A 245 12.38 -11.54 15.72
N LEU A 246 11.05 -11.51 15.71
CA LEU A 246 10.27 -10.80 14.70
C LEU A 246 10.59 -9.31 14.77
N GLY A 247 10.98 -8.71 13.64
CA GLY A 247 11.45 -7.32 13.57
C GLY A 247 12.90 -7.08 14.02
N ALA A 248 13.68 -8.13 14.32
CA ALA A 248 15.09 -7.97 14.72
C ALA A 248 15.99 -7.37 13.62
N VAL A 249 15.58 -7.47 12.35
CA VAL A 249 16.26 -6.88 11.20
C VAL A 249 15.37 -5.77 10.64
N ASP A 250 15.71 -4.52 10.95
CA ASP A 250 15.10 -3.33 10.36
C ASP A 250 15.83 -2.91 9.07
N SER A 251 15.36 -1.85 8.41
CA SER A 251 15.96 -1.34 7.17
C SER A 251 17.41 -0.91 7.33
N ASP A 252 17.79 -0.41 8.50
CA ASP A 252 19.13 0.13 8.76
C ASP A 252 20.15 -0.98 9.03
N ARG A 253 19.66 -2.19 9.36
CA ARG A 253 20.48 -3.40 9.46
C ARG A 253 20.74 -4.08 8.11
N LEU A 254 20.05 -3.68 7.04
CA LEU A 254 20.28 -4.22 5.70
C LEU A 254 21.29 -3.36 4.94
N ALA A 255 22.45 -3.94 4.63
CA ALA A 255 23.41 -3.28 3.75
C ALA A 255 22.84 -3.11 2.32
N ASP A 256 23.27 -2.07 1.63
CA ASP A 256 22.88 -1.81 0.24
C ASP A 256 23.19 -3.02 -0.66
N GLY A 257 22.19 -3.44 -1.45
CA GLY A 257 22.30 -4.59 -2.35
C GLY A 257 22.30 -5.96 -1.65
N SER A 258 22.14 -6.03 -0.32
CA SER A 258 22.10 -7.30 0.40
C SER A 258 20.89 -8.17 0.03
N VAL A 259 19.78 -7.56 -0.41
CA VAL A 259 18.60 -8.25 -0.93
C VAL A 259 18.73 -8.41 -2.45
N THR A 260 19.02 -9.63 -2.90
CA THR A 260 19.12 -9.98 -4.33
C THR A 260 17.79 -10.55 -4.85
N THR A 261 17.64 -10.67 -6.16
CA THR A 261 16.43 -11.26 -6.78
C THR A 261 16.16 -12.68 -6.31
N ALA A 262 17.21 -13.46 -6.00
CA ALA A 262 17.07 -14.82 -5.46
C ALA A 262 16.53 -14.86 -4.03
N LYS A 263 16.60 -13.75 -3.29
CA LYS A 263 16.06 -13.63 -1.93
C LYS A 263 14.61 -13.14 -1.90
N LEU A 264 14.07 -12.68 -3.04
CA LEU A 264 12.69 -12.26 -3.18
C LEU A 264 11.83 -13.47 -3.57
N ALA A 265 10.84 -13.79 -2.73
CA ALA A 265 9.84 -14.79 -3.07
C ALA A 265 8.93 -14.28 -4.20
N MET A 266 8.28 -15.20 -4.92
CA MET A 266 7.24 -14.84 -5.89
C MET A 266 6.15 -14.03 -5.19
N GLU A 267 5.69 -12.95 -5.82
CA GLU A 267 4.66 -12.03 -5.29
C GLU A 267 5.02 -11.31 -3.98
N SER A 268 6.28 -11.37 -3.52
CA SER A 268 6.72 -10.66 -2.31
C SER A 268 6.73 -9.13 -2.44
N VAL A 269 6.62 -8.61 -3.67
CA VAL A 269 6.52 -7.17 -3.97
C VAL A 269 5.10 -6.90 -4.47
N ASP A 270 4.26 -6.36 -3.58
CA ASP A 270 2.91 -5.91 -3.91
C ASP A 270 2.90 -4.52 -4.59
N SER A 271 1.72 -4.08 -5.03
CA SER A 271 1.53 -2.78 -5.66
C SER A 271 1.92 -1.60 -4.77
N ASP A 272 1.73 -1.73 -3.46
CA ASP A 272 1.98 -0.65 -2.49
C ASP A 272 3.48 -0.50 -2.21
N ARG A 273 4.27 -1.55 -2.45
CA ARG A 273 5.74 -1.50 -2.43
C ARG A 273 6.34 -0.87 -3.68
N LEU A 274 5.57 -0.74 -4.77
CA LEU A 274 6.01 -0.08 -6.00
C LEU A 274 5.65 1.41 -5.99
N GLY A 275 6.61 2.24 -5.56
CA GLY A 275 6.46 3.69 -5.62
C GLY A 275 6.34 4.25 -7.05
N ASN A 276 5.84 5.48 -7.17
CA ASN A 276 5.74 6.17 -8.46
C ASN A 276 7.11 6.25 -9.16
N GLY A 277 7.15 5.86 -10.43
CA GLY A 277 8.38 5.83 -11.23
C GLY A 277 9.34 4.68 -10.91
N SER A 278 8.98 3.77 -10.00
CA SER A 278 9.78 2.57 -9.70
C SER A 278 9.95 1.67 -10.92
N VAL A 279 8.94 1.58 -11.79
CA VAL A 279 8.99 0.86 -13.06
C VAL A 279 9.14 1.86 -14.21
N THR A 280 10.35 1.98 -14.73
CA THR A 280 10.67 2.83 -15.89
C THR A 280 10.57 2.03 -17.19
N ALA A 281 10.48 2.71 -18.34
CA ALA A 281 10.43 2.06 -19.65
C ALA A 281 11.61 1.08 -19.89
N SER A 282 12.80 1.40 -19.37
CA SER A 282 13.99 0.52 -19.43
C SER A 282 13.87 -0.77 -18.61
N LYS A 283 12.95 -0.84 -17.65
CA LYS A 283 12.69 -2.03 -16.82
C LYS A 283 11.61 -2.93 -17.44
N LEU A 284 10.91 -2.45 -18.47
CA LEU A 284 9.88 -3.21 -19.19
C LEU A 284 10.49 -3.84 -20.44
N ALA A 285 10.33 -5.16 -20.58
CA ALA A 285 10.67 -5.83 -21.83
C ALA A 285 9.73 -5.37 -22.96
N LEU A 286 10.23 -5.41 -24.20
CA LEU A 286 9.40 -5.10 -25.37
C LEU A 286 8.18 -6.05 -25.40
N GLY A 287 6.98 -5.47 -25.45
CA GLY A 287 5.72 -6.23 -25.43
C GLY A 287 5.27 -6.72 -24.06
N ALA A 288 5.95 -6.36 -22.96
CA ALA A 288 5.52 -6.70 -21.60
C ALA A 288 4.19 -6.06 -21.20
N VAL A 289 3.85 -4.92 -21.80
CA VAL A 289 2.58 -4.20 -21.59
C VAL A 289 1.72 -4.42 -22.82
N GLY A 290 0.64 -5.20 -22.66
CA GLY A 290 -0.41 -5.38 -23.65
C GLY A 290 -1.63 -4.52 -23.35
N ASN A 291 -2.67 -4.67 -24.18
CA ASN A 291 -3.88 -3.85 -24.07
C ASN A 291 -4.59 -4.02 -22.71
N GLY A 292 -4.56 -5.21 -22.11
CA GLY A 292 -5.20 -5.46 -20.81
C GLY A 292 -4.47 -4.82 -19.61
N GLN A 293 -3.24 -4.35 -19.80
CA GLN A 293 -2.47 -3.61 -18.78
C GLN A 293 -2.65 -2.10 -18.92
N LEU A 294 -3.25 -1.62 -20.02
CA LEU A 294 -3.59 -0.22 -20.19
C LEU A 294 -4.90 0.06 -19.44
N ALA A 295 -5.02 1.27 -18.89
CA ALA A 295 -6.25 1.71 -18.28
C ALA A 295 -7.40 1.65 -19.30
N ASP A 296 -8.59 1.26 -18.81
CA ASP A 296 -9.79 1.22 -19.62
C ASP A 296 -10.02 2.55 -20.33
N MET A 297 -10.53 2.45 -21.55
CA MET A 297 -10.87 3.59 -22.36
C MET A 297 -12.34 3.92 -22.13
N ALA A 298 -12.69 5.20 -22.08
CA ALA A 298 -14.09 5.60 -22.08
C ALA A 298 -14.80 5.12 -23.36
N GLU A 299 -16.09 4.81 -23.27
CA GLU A 299 -16.88 4.37 -24.43
C GLU A 299 -16.80 5.39 -25.57
N GLY A 300 -16.55 4.91 -26.79
CA GLY A 300 -16.47 5.76 -27.98
C GLY A 300 -15.21 6.63 -28.07
N THR A 301 -14.19 6.38 -27.23
CA THR A 301 -12.91 7.07 -27.29
C THR A 301 -11.80 6.18 -27.84
N ILE A 302 -10.69 6.79 -28.27
CA ILE A 302 -9.44 6.11 -28.60
C ILE A 302 -8.29 6.63 -27.72
N LYS A 303 -7.44 5.75 -27.19
CA LYS A 303 -6.19 6.16 -26.53
C LYS A 303 -5.22 6.63 -27.59
N ALA A 304 -5.00 7.94 -27.66
CA ALA A 304 -4.13 8.56 -28.63
C ALA A 304 -3.51 9.84 -28.05
N ARG A 305 -2.72 10.53 -28.87
CA ARG A 305 -2.13 11.82 -28.52
C ARG A 305 -2.83 12.91 -29.33
N ALA A 306 -3.48 13.86 -28.67
CA ALA A 306 -3.95 15.07 -29.33
C ALA A 306 -2.75 15.78 -29.98
N ALA A 307 -2.84 16.06 -31.29
CA ALA A 307 -1.77 16.72 -32.02
C ALA A 307 -1.53 18.14 -31.46
N GLY A 308 -0.27 18.51 -31.20
CA GLY A 308 0.10 19.91 -30.91
C GLY A 308 1.10 20.19 -29.79
N GLY A 309 1.69 19.20 -29.11
CA GLY A 309 2.69 19.50 -28.07
C GLY A 309 3.62 18.34 -27.76
N ASP A 310 4.91 18.66 -27.59
CA ASP A 310 5.97 17.76 -27.17
C ASP A 310 5.58 16.98 -25.91
N SER A 311 5.83 15.67 -25.94
CA SER A 311 5.83 14.73 -24.80
C SER A 311 4.74 14.91 -23.73
N GLY A 312 3.77 14.00 -23.73
CA GLY A 312 2.76 13.86 -22.68
C GLY A 312 2.20 12.43 -22.61
N PRO A 313 1.47 12.07 -21.55
CA PRO A 313 0.83 10.76 -21.46
C PRO A 313 -0.21 10.58 -22.59
N PRO A 314 -0.44 9.34 -23.05
CA PRO A 314 -1.60 9.03 -23.88
C PRO A 314 -2.89 9.43 -23.16
N GLN A 315 -3.86 9.94 -23.90
CA GLN A 315 -5.15 10.40 -23.38
C GLN A 315 -6.31 9.81 -24.20
N ASP A 316 -7.50 9.74 -23.60
CA ASP A 316 -8.72 9.34 -24.29
C ASP A 316 -9.19 10.48 -25.18
N LEU A 317 -9.30 10.20 -26.48
CA LEU A 317 -9.79 11.16 -27.48
C LEU A 317 -11.13 10.71 -28.01
N SER A 318 -12.10 11.61 -28.02
CA SER A 318 -13.37 11.36 -28.70
C SER A 318 -13.17 11.28 -30.22
N VAL A 319 -14.14 10.71 -30.94
CA VAL A 319 -14.14 10.73 -32.41
C VAL A 319 -13.99 12.17 -32.94
N SER A 320 -14.62 13.14 -32.30
CA SER A 320 -14.49 14.56 -32.67
C SER A 320 -13.06 15.07 -32.49
N ASP A 321 -12.38 14.72 -31.40
CA ASP A 321 -10.98 15.12 -31.16
C ASP A 321 -10.03 14.53 -32.20
N VAL A 322 -10.30 13.29 -32.61
CA VAL A 322 -9.55 12.61 -33.69
C VAL A 322 -9.80 13.29 -35.03
N LEU A 323 -11.05 13.61 -35.36
CA LEU A 323 -11.40 14.29 -36.60
C LEU A 323 -10.87 15.74 -36.63
N ASN A 324 -10.81 16.41 -35.48
CA ASN A 324 -10.20 17.73 -35.33
C ASN A 324 -8.70 17.74 -35.66
N MET A 325 -7.99 16.61 -35.53
CA MET A 325 -6.59 16.52 -35.99
C MET A 325 -6.47 16.63 -37.50
N ILE A 326 -7.51 16.21 -38.23
CA ILE A 326 -7.57 16.29 -39.69
C ILE A 326 -7.97 17.70 -40.08
N GLY A 327 -9.02 18.26 -39.47
CA GLY A 327 -9.45 19.65 -39.68
C GLY A 327 -10.58 20.09 -38.76
N THR A 328 -10.64 21.39 -38.47
CA THR A 328 -11.65 22.00 -37.59
C THR A 328 -12.60 22.94 -38.33
N THR A 329 -12.53 23.00 -39.67
CA THR A 329 -13.30 23.98 -40.44
C THR A 329 -14.54 23.33 -41.03
N HIS A 330 -15.70 23.97 -40.90
CA HIS A 330 -16.93 23.48 -41.53
C HIS A 330 -16.75 23.38 -43.05
N GLY A 331 -17.15 22.23 -43.61
CA GLY A 331 -17.00 21.94 -45.04
C GLY A 331 -15.68 21.25 -45.41
N ASP A 332 -14.83 20.91 -44.44
CA ASP A 332 -13.74 19.96 -44.65
C ASP A 332 -14.31 18.61 -45.14
N LEU A 333 -13.77 18.10 -46.23
CA LEU A 333 -14.11 16.78 -46.78
C LEU A 333 -12.92 15.84 -46.63
N ILE A 334 -13.19 14.59 -46.27
CA ILE A 334 -12.18 13.54 -46.20
C ILE A 334 -12.45 12.56 -47.35
N PHE A 335 -11.45 12.31 -48.19
CA PHE A 335 -11.56 11.44 -49.35
C PHE A 335 -10.41 10.45 -49.42
N ARG A 336 -10.59 9.35 -50.16
CA ARG A 336 -9.52 8.38 -50.44
C ARG A 336 -8.76 8.83 -51.69
N GLY A 337 -7.52 9.29 -51.50
CA GLY A 337 -6.56 9.53 -52.57
C GLY A 337 -5.71 8.29 -52.87
N GLU A 338 -4.68 8.47 -53.69
CA GLU A 338 -3.79 7.39 -54.15
C GLU A 338 -3.00 6.73 -53.01
N HIS A 339 -2.74 7.46 -51.92
CA HIS A 339 -1.87 7.00 -50.82
C HIS A 339 -2.56 6.97 -49.45
N GLY A 340 -3.87 7.16 -49.40
CA GLY A 340 -4.61 7.07 -48.13
C GLY A 340 -5.80 8.03 -48.04
N TRP A 341 -6.18 8.34 -46.80
CA TRP A 341 -7.17 9.37 -46.52
C TRP A 341 -6.52 10.75 -46.60
N GLU A 342 -7.08 11.61 -47.44
CA GLU A 342 -6.63 12.98 -47.65
C GLU A 342 -7.76 13.94 -47.26
N ARG A 343 -7.38 15.14 -46.80
CA ARG A 343 -8.31 16.22 -46.49
C ARG A 343 -8.38 17.19 -47.65
N LEU A 344 -9.60 17.48 -48.10
CA LEU A 344 -9.91 18.62 -48.94
C LEU A 344 -10.48 19.73 -48.05
N ALA A 345 -9.77 20.85 -47.94
CA ALA A 345 -10.23 22.05 -47.24
C ALA A 345 -11.56 22.55 -47.81
N PRO A 346 -12.37 23.32 -47.07
CA PRO A 346 -13.62 23.86 -47.59
C PRO A 346 -13.39 24.73 -48.83
N GLY A 347 -14.32 24.62 -49.76
CA GLY A 347 -14.31 25.41 -51.00
C GLY A 347 -14.61 26.88 -50.74
N GLY A 348 -14.14 27.72 -51.66
CA GLY A 348 -14.51 29.13 -51.71
C GLY A 348 -15.98 29.32 -52.10
N VAL A 349 -16.50 30.53 -51.86
CA VAL A 349 -17.86 30.90 -52.26
C VAL A 349 -18.04 30.74 -53.77
N GLY A 350 -19.08 30.02 -54.18
CA GLY A 350 -19.43 29.80 -55.59
C GLY A 350 -18.74 28.60 -56.23
N GLN A 351 -17.82 27.92 -55.55
CA GLN A 351 -17.16 26.72 -56.06
C GLN A 351 -18.05 25.48 -55.96
N VAL A 352 -17.87 24.56 -56.90
CA VAL A 352 -18.55 23.26 -56.93
C VAL A 352 -17.53 22.14 -56.79
N LEU A 353 -17.94 21.04 -56.15
CA LEU A 353 -17.08 19.85 -56.00
C LEU A 353 -17.06 19.07 -57.32
N ALA A 354 -15.90 18.93 -57.93
CA ALA A 354 -15.70 18.09 -59.11
C ALA A 354 -15.09 16.74 -58.72
N THR A 355 -15.75 15.66 -59.12
CA THR A 355 -15.22 14.29 -59.04
C THR A 355 -14.58 13.99 -60.40
N PHE A 356 -13.26 14.06 -60.53
CA PHE A 356 -12.53 13.92 -61.80
C PHE A 356 -12.53 12.49 -62.38
N GLY A 357 -13.63 11.75 -62.20
CA GLY A 357 -13.80 10.38 -62.65
C GLY A 357 -13.04 9.35 -61.81
N GLU A 358 -12.97 8.13 -62.33
CA GLU A 358 -12.26 7.01 -61.70
C GLU A 358 -10.76 7.33 -61.56
N GLY A 359 -10.25 7.29 -60.32
CA GLY A 359 -8.85 7.61 -60.00
C GLY A 359 -8.51 9.10 -59.87
N GLY A 360 -9.47 10.00 -60.12
CA GLY A 360 -9.27 11.43 -59.96
C GLY A 360 -9.60 11.93 -58.55
N ASN A 361 -8.67 12.63 -57.90
CA ASN A 361 -8.91 13.26 -56.60
C ASN A 361 -9.98 14.35 -56.72
N PRO A 362 -10.99 14.41 -55.83
CA PRO A 362 -11.98 15.47 -55.86
C PRO A 362 -11.35 16.83 -55.53
N ALA A 363 -11.81 17.90 -56.19
CA ALA A 363 -11.38 19.26 -55.89
C ALA A 363 -12.52 20.26 -56.05
N TRP A 364 -12.39 21.40 -55.37
CA TRP A 364 -13.25 22.56 -55.58
C TRP A 364 -12.82 23.28 -56.86
N ILE A 365 -13.77 23.45 -57.77
CA ILE A 365 -13.56 24.18 -59.02
C ILE A 365 -14.56 25.34 -59.12
N ASP A 366 -14.18 26.41 -59.82
CA ASP A 366 -15.15 27.42 -60.22
C ASP A 366 -16.09 26.81 -61.28
N PRO A 367 -17.42 27.01 -61.16
CA PRO A 367 -18.35 26.50 -62.15
C PRO A 367 -18.00 27.09 -63.51
N PRO A 368 -18.02 26.29 -64.59
CA PRO A 368 -17.67 26.77 -65.92
C PRO A 368 -18.54 27.97 -66.28
N SER A 369 -17.91 29.05 -66.76
CA SER A 369 -18.52 30.37 -66.98
C SER A 369 -19.46 30.44 -68.20
N GLY A 370 -20.14 29.35 -68.53
CA GLY A 370 -21.20 29.27 -69.53
C GLY A 370 -22.21 28.26 -69.06
N GLY A 371 -23.49 28.63 -69.03
CA GLY A 371 -24.59 27.81 -68.50
C GLY A 371 -24.49 26.35 -68.94
N GLY A 372 -23.98 25.51 -68.03
CA GLY A 372 -23.81 24.09 -68.26
C GLY A 372 -25.18 23.43 -68.27
N LYS A 373 -25.56 22.88 -69.41
CA LYS A 373 -26.73 22.01 -69.54
C LYS A 373 -26.43 20.71 -68.79
N LEU A 374 -27.27 20.37 -67.81
CA LEU A 374 -27.27 19.06 -67.16
C LEU A 374 -27.81 18.03 -68.16
N ASP A 375 -26.93 17.42 -68.95
CA ASP A 375 -27.30 16.28 -69.77
C ASP A 375 -27.44 15.04 -68.87
N GLY A 376 -28.66 14.51 -68.76
CA GLY A 376 -28.87 13.13 -68.32
C GLY A 376 -29.57 12.89 -66.98
N VAL A 377 -30.28 13.86 -66.40
CA VAL A 377 -31.13 13.59 -65.22
C VAL A 377 -32.59 13.89 -65.55
N GLY A 378 -33.44 12.86 -65.52
CA GLY A 378 -34.88 13.01 -65.71
C GLY A 378 -35.46 14.00 -64.70
N ASN A 379 -36.30 14.93 -65.20
CA ASN A 379 -37.08 15.91 -64.45
C ASN A 379 -36.30 16.67 -63.35
N ILE A 380 -35.46 17.63 -63.77
CA ILE A 380 -35.12 18.78 -62.92
C ILE A 380 -35.49 20.05 -63.69
N ASP A 381 -36.50 20.76 -63.19
CA ASP A 381 -36.81 22.13 -63.61
C ASP A 381 -35.69 23.06 -63.10
N VAL A 382 -34.73 23.36 -63.96
CA VAL A 382 -33.81 24.47 -63.76
C VAL A 382 -34.45 25.71 -64.38
N ILE A 383 -35.28 26.42 -63.61
CA ILE A 383 -35.72 27.77 -63.98
C ILE A 383 -34.53 28.71 -63.76
N THR A 384 -33.72 28.89 -64.80
CA THR A 384 -32.88 30.09 -64.94
C THR A 384 -33.35 30.80 -66.21
N GLY A 385 -33.67 32.09 -66.09
CA GLY A 385 -34.33 32.92 -67.11
C GLY A 385 -33.53 33.14 -68.40
N GLY A 386 -33.27 32.08 -69.14
CA GLY A 386 -32.63 32.07 -70.45
C GLY A 386 -33.29 31.01 -71.33
N THR A 387 -33.47 31.33 -72.61
CA THR A 387 -34.06 30.46 -73.63
C THR A 387 -33.30 29.14 -73.77
N THR A 388 -33.84 28.06 -73.21
CA THR A 388 -33.32 26.70 -73.41
C THR A 388 -34.14 26.00 -74.49
N LEU A 389 -33.50 25.74 -75.64
CA LEU A 389 -34.03 24.88 -76.68
C LEU A 389 -33.87 23.41 -76.25
N LEU A 390 -34.97 22.78 -75.81
CA LEU A 390 -35.02 21.34 -75.59
C LEU A 390 -35.27 20.63 -76.94
N ARG A 391 -34.25 19.92 -77.45
CA ARG A 391 -34.41 18.91 -78.52
C ARG A 391 -34.77 17.56 -77.87
N PRO A 392 -35.89 16.91 -78.24
CA PRO A 392 -36.19 15.54 -77.78
C PRO A 392 -35.26 14.53 -78.48
N GLN A 393 -34.87 13.48 -77.77
CA GLN A 393 -33.92 12.43 -78.20
C GLN A 393 -34.61 11.15 -78.69
N SER A 394 -35.91 11.16 -78.98
CA SER A 394 -36.62 10.02 -79.59
C SER A 394 -37.92 10.46 -80.27
N ASP A 395 -38.26 9.80 -81.38
CA ASP A 395 -39.29 10.14 -82.37
C ASP A 395 -40.76 10.14 -81.89
N ASP A 396 -41.07 10.24 -80.59
CA ASP A 396 -42.45 10.07 -80.08
C ASP A 396 -42.80 10.93 -78.85
N GLN A 397 -42.28 12.16 -78.75
CA GLN A 397 -42.58 13.06 -77.63
C GLN A 397 -42.96 14.47 -78.11
N PHE A 398 -44.26 14.67 -78.36
CA PHE A 398 -44.88 15.97 -78.61
C PHE A 398 -45.11 16.74 -77.30
N LEU A 399 -44.19 17.61 -76.89
CA LEU A 399 -44.49 18.63 -75.89
C LEU A 399 -43.52 19.81 -75.98
N ARG A 400 -44.01 20.97 -76.43
CA ARG A 400 -43.29 22.25 -76.32
C ARG A 400 -44.24 23.35 -75.88
N ILE A 401 -44.21 23.67 -74.59
CA ILE A 401 -44.85 24.83 -73.99
C ILE A 401 -43.87 25.99 -74.13
N ARG A 402 -44.23 27.03 -74.90
CA ARG A 402 -43.50 28.30 -74.91
C ARG A 402 -44.42 29.35 -74.27
N ALA A 403 -44.17 29.67 -73.01
CA ALA A 403 -44.69 30.91 -72.43
C ALA A 403 -43.87 32.05 -73.06
N LEU A 404 -44.51 32.86 -73.91
CA LEU A 404 -43.92 34.10 -74.41
C LEU A 404 -44.22 35.19 -73.37
N GLU A 405 -43.32 35.39 -72.42
CA GLU A 405 -43.40 36.54 -71.52
C GLU A 405 -42.71 37.74 -72.18
N GLY A 406 -43.42 38.88 -72.22
CA GLY A 406 -43.15 40.00 -73.11
C GLY A 406 -41.76 40.61 -72.95
N PHE A 407 -40.98 40.55 -74.03
CA PHE A 407 -39.80 41.38 -74.21
C PHE A 407 -40.26 42.76 -74.73
N GLY A 408 -39.89 43.83 -74.01
CA GLY A 408 -40.40 45.18 -74.24
C GLY A 408 -40.17 45.72 -75.65
N GLY A 409 -41.26 46.20 -76.27
CA GLY A 409 -41.26 46.90 -77.55
C GLY A 409 -42.43 46.46 -78.45
N PHE A 410 -43.56 47.15 -78.36
CA PHE A 410 -44.68 46.98 -79.30
C PHE A 410 -44.56 47.98 -80.46
N PRO A 411 -44.89 47.61 -81.72
CA PRO A 411 -45.43 46.33 -82.17
C PRO A 411 -44.40 45.19 -82.11
N TYR A 412 -44.82 44.03 -81.60
CA TYR A 412 -43.94 42.88 -81.37
C TYR A 412 -44.22 41.79 -82.41
N THR A 413 -43.18 41.34 -83.12
CA THR A 413 -43.27 40.20 -84.05
C THR A 413 -42.36 39.09 -83.59
N HIS A 414 -42.93 37.95 -83.22
CA HIS A 414 -42.16 36.74 -82.95
C HIS A 414 -42.20 35.81 -84.16
N ASN A 415 -41.03 35.43 -84.65
CA ASN A 415 -40.92 34.45 -85.72
C ASN A 415 -40.48 33.11 -85.12
N PHE A 416 -41.28 32.08 -85.35
CA PHE A 416 -40.94 30.69 -85.13
C PHE A 416 -40.39 30.15 -86.45
N ASP A 417 -39.07 30.09 -86.56
CA ASP A 417 -38.42 29.43 -87.69
C ASP A 417 -38.51 27.91 -87.48
N LEU A 418 -39.25 27.24 -88.36
CA LEU A 418 -39.43 25.78 -88.35
C LEU A 418 -38.38 25.16 -89.29
N GLU A 419 -37.52 24.28 -88.81
CA GLU A 419 -36.55 23.59 -89.68
C GLU A 419 -37.30 22.74 -90.72
N THR A 420 -37.04 22.97 -92.01
CA THR A 420 -37.61 22.20 -93.13
C THR A 420 -37.23 20.73 -93.00
N GLY A 421 -38.21 19.83 -92.84
CA GLY A 421 -38.03 18.38 -92.98
C GLY A 421 -38.35 17.51 -91.75
N VAL A 422 -38.99 18.06 -90.71
CA VAL A 422 -39.26 17.33 -89.45
C VAL A 422 -40.72 17.38 -88.97
N ALA A 423 -41.64 17.99 -89.72
CA ALA A 423 -43.05 18.03 -89.33
C ALA A 423 -43.83 16.85 -89.91
N GLU A 424 -44.42 16.02 -89.05
CA GLU A 424 -45.29 14.92 -89.46
C GLU A 424 -46.77 15.26 -89.25
N GLU A 425 -47.67 14.58 -89.96
CA GLU A 425 -49.11 14.75 -89.79
C GLU A 425 -49.49 14.42 -88.34
N GLY A 426 -50.02 15.42 -87.61
CA GLY A 426 -50.35 15.30 -86.19
C GLY A 426 -49.46 16.12 -85.26
N ASP A 427 -48.35 16.69 -85.75
CA ASP A 427 -47.54 17.62 -84.96
C ASP A 427 -48.37 18.82 -84.51
N PHE A 428 -48.26 19.20 -83.23
CA PHE A 428 -48.97 20.36 -82.70
C PHE A 428 -48.13 21.24 -81.78
N PHE A 429 -48.47 22.52 -81.76
CA PHE A 429 -47.91 23.53 -80.86
C PHE A 429 -49.01 24.17 -80.01
N PHE A 430 -48.74 24.28 -78.71
CA PHE A 430 -49.50 25.13 -77.82
C PHE A 430 -48.75 26.44 -77.59
N ILE A 431 -49.44 27.55 -77.87
CA ILE A 431 -48.89 28.89 -77.67
C ILE A 431 -49.80 29.64 -76.71
N HIS A 432 -49.21 30.13 -75.63
CA HIS A 432 -49.86 31.08 -74.74
C HIS A 432 -49.29 32.48 -74.98
N LEU A 433 -50.17 33.43 -75.29
CA LEU A 433 -49.85 34.84 -75.47
C LEU A 433 -50.59 35.64 -74.42
N THR A 434 -49.90 36.58 -73.78
CA THR A 434 -50.53 37.56 -72.89
C THR A 434 -50.29 38.95 -73.46
N LEU A 435 -51.37 39.65 -73.82
CA LEU A 435 -51.32 41.07 -74.15
C LEU A 435 -51.55 41.86 -72.86
N ASN A 436 -50.59 42.73 -72.52
CA ASN A 436 -50.58 43.46 -71.25
C ASN A 436 -51.14 44.89 -71.36
N SER A 437 -51.33 45.40 -72.58
CA SER A 437 -51.92 46.71 -72.86
C SER A 437 -52.95 46.63 -74.00
N GLY A 438 -53.94 47.52 -73.99
CA GLY A 438 -55.01 47.55 -75.00
C GLY A 438 -54.60 48.12 -76.36
N GLU A 439 -53.39 48.68 -76.48
CA GLU A 439 -52.82 49.19 -77.74
C GLU A 439 -51.76 48.25 -78.33
N ASP A 440 -51.48 47.12 -77.67
CA ASP A 440 -50.45 46.18 -78.09
C ASP A 440 -50.90 45.39 -79.34
N THR A 441 -50.03 45.36 -80.35
CA THR A 441 -50.15 44.41 -81.47
C THR A 441 -49.02 43.39 -81.39
N ALA A 442 -49.40 42.11 -81.39
CA ALA A 442 -48.48 40.99 -81.40
C ALA A 442 -48.73 40.13 -82.64
N THR A 443 -47.71 39.98 -83.47
CA THR A 443 -47.72 39.08 -84.63
C THR A 443 -46.88 37.87 -84.32
N VAL A 444 -47.48 36.68 -84.45
CA VAL A 444 -46.77 35.41 -84.40
C VAL A 444 -46.70 34.84 -85.80
N ASN A 445 -45.49 34.71 -86.33
CA ASN A 445 -45.24 34.11 -87.64
C ASN A 445 -44.57 32.76 -87.48
N PHE A 446 -44.90 31.84 -88.37
CA PHE A 446 -44.18 30.60 -88.59
C PHE A 446 -43.51 30.67 -89.93
N ARG A 447 -42.19 30.44 -89.96
CA ARG A 447 -41.36 30.57 -91.15
C ARG A 447 -40.73 29.24 -91.52
N ASN A 448 -40.46 29.07 -92.81
CA ASN A 448 -39.79 27.89 -93.32
C ASN A 448 -38.27 28.03 -93.21
N GLY A 449 -37.71 27.61 -92.08
CA GLY A 449 -36.30 27.80 -91.75
C GLY A 449 -35.96 29.25 -91.40
N THR A 450 -34.77 29.45 -90.84
CA THR A 450 -34.29 30.75 -90.35
C THR A 450 -34.23 31.77 -91.48
N GLY A 451 -35.08 32.80 -91.42
CA GLY A 451 -35.16 33.84 -92.45
C GLY A 451 -35.91 33.45 -93.72
N GLY A 452 -36.57 32.30 -93.74
CA GLY A 452 -37.41 31.86 -94.86
C GLY A 452 -38.76 32.59 -94.94
N ALA A 453 -39.55 32.24 -95.97
CA ALA A 453 -40.88 32.79 -96.16
C ALA A 453 -41.80 32.46 -94.96
N VAL A 454 -42.66 33.41 -94.59
CA VAL A 454 -43.72 33.19 -93.60
C VAL A 454 -44.74 32.23 -94.21
N LEU A 455 -44.82 31.03 -93.65
CA LEU A 455 -45.78 30.00 -94.05
C LEU A 455 -47.18 30.36 -93.56
N TRP A 456 -47.26 30.87 -92.33
CA TRP A 456 -48.49 31.29 -91.70
C TRP A 456 -48.19 32.32 -90.61
N GLY A 457 -49.09 33.27 -90.42
CA GLY A 457 -48.94 34.28 -89.37
C GLY A 457 -50.29 34.77 -88.88
N VAL A 458 -50.39 35.02 -87.59
CA VAL A 458 -51.56 35.62 -86.97
C VAL A 458 -51.15 36.88 -86.24
N THR A 459 -51.92 37.95 -86.42
CA THR A 459 -51.74 39.20 -85.69
C THR A 459 -52.92 39.38 -84.75
N TYR A 460 -52.61 39.54 -83.46
CA TYR A 460 -53.57 39.88 -82.44
C TYR A 460 -53.42 41.36 -82.10
N SER A 461 -54.55 42.06 -82.03
CA SER A 461 -54.64 43.48 -81.71
C SER A 461 -55.83 43.71 -80.77
N GLY A 462 -55.63 44.38 -79.65
CA GLY A 462 -56.72 44.82 -78.77
C GLY A 462 -56.47 44.59 -77.27
N SER A 463 -57.55 44.75 -76.49
CA SER A 463 -57.61 44.75 -75.01
C SER A 463 -56.84 43.62 -74.31
N ILE A 464 -56.43 43.89 -73.06
CA ILE A 464 -55.73 42.95 -72.16
C ILE A 464 -56.43 41.59 -72.17
N ALA A 465 -55.77 40.59 -72.74
CA ALA A 465 -56.32 39.25 -72.89
C ALA A 465 -55.19 38.21 -72.94
N ARG A 466 -55.52 37.02 -72.46
CA ARG A 466 -54.70 35.83 -72.61
C ARG A 466 -55.26 34.98 -73.73
N TYR A 467 -54.44 34.66 -74.72
CA TYR A 467 -54.79 33.78 -75.82
C TYR A 467 -54.05 32.46 -75.64
N SER A 468 -54.79 31.36 -75.74
CA SER A 468 -54.26 30.00 -75.81
C SER A 468 -54.58 29.45 -77.19
N LEU A 469 -53.55 29.13 -77.96
CA LEU A 469 -53.66 28.69 -79.34
C LEU A 469 -53.13 27.26 -79.47
N CYS A 470 -53.86 26.42 -80.20
CA CYS A 470 -53.36 25.14 -80.69
C CYS A 470 -53.17 25.22 -82.22
N VAL A 471 -51.95 25.01 -82.69
CA VAL A 471 -51.63 24.92 -84.13
C VAL A 471 -51.21 23.49 -84.42
N VAL A 472 -51.79 22.86 -85.46
CA VAL A 472 -51.56 21.48 -85.85
C VAL A 472 -51.09 21.42 -87.30
N TYR A 473 -50.19 20.50 -87.63
CA TYR A 473 -49.78 20.19 -89.00
C TYR A 473 -50.66 19.08 -89.58
N ASP A 474 -51.39 19.38 -90.67
CA ASP A 474 -52.33 18.46 -91.31
C ASP A 474 -51.69 17.57 -92.40
N GLY A 475 -50.36 17.46 -92.40
CA GLY A 475 -49.59 16.76 -93.43
C GLY A 475 -49.23 17.62 -94.64
N ALA A 476 -49.95 18.72 -94.89
CA ALA A 476 -49.69 19.64 -96.01
C ALA A 476 -49.30 21.06 -95.55
N ALA A 477 -49.91 21.56 -94.48
CA ALA A 477 -49.64 22.89 -93.93
C ALA A 477 -49.96 22.98 -92.43
N TRP A 478 -49.38 23.98 -91.76
CA TRP A 478 -49.74 24.32 -90.38
C TRP A 478 -51.08 25.06 -90.34
N ARG A 479 -51.99 24.63 -89.46
CA ARG A 479 -53.33 25.22 -89.28
C ARG A 479 -53.64 25.44 -87.81
N VAL A 480 -54.45 26.45 -87.52
CA VAL A 480 -55.00 26.64 -86.17
C VAL A 480 -56.14 25.66 -85.94
N ALA A 481 -55.99 24.77 -84.96
CA ALA A 481 -57.05 23.86 -84.54
C ALA A 481 -58.08 24.58 -83.67
N TRP A 482 -57.63 25.41 -82.72
CA TRP A 482 -58.51 26.22 -81.88
C TRP A 482 -57.79 27.40 -81.22
N VAL A 483 -58.56 28.43 -80.87
CA VAL A 483 -58.13 29.59 -80.07
C VAL A 483 -59.07 29.74 -78.89
N ILE A 484 -58.54 29.78 -77.68
CA ILE A 484 -59.27 30.19 -76.48
C ILE A 484 -58.77 31.57 -76.09
N GLN A 485 -59.66 32.56 -76.14
CA GLN A 485 -59.41 33.86 -75.54
C GLN A 485 -59.99 33.85 -74.12
N SER A 486 -59.13 34.03 -73.12
CA SER A 486 -59.53 34.42 -71.78
C SER A 486 -59.36 35.92 -71.69
N LEU A 487 -60.46 36.65 -71.45
CA LEU A 487 -60.35 38.01 -70.93
C LEU A 487 -59.68 37.92 -69.55
N ALA A 488 -58.78 38.85 -69.25
CA ALA A 488 -58.17 38.95 -67.93
C ALA A 488 -59.20 39.41 -66.89
#